data_AF-A0A8K0E796-F1
#
_entry.id   AF-A0A8K0E796-F1
#
_cell.length_a   1.000
_cell.length_b   1.000
_cell.length_c   1.000
_cell.angle_alpha   90.00
_cell.angle_beta   90.00
_cell.angle_gamma   90.00
#
_symmetry.space_group_name_H-M   'P 1'
#
loop_
_entity.id
_entity.type
_entity.pdbx_description
1 polymer ?
#
loop_
_entity_poly.entity_id
_entity_poly.type
_entity_poly.pdbx_seq_one_letter_code
_entity_poly.pdbx_strand_id
1 'polypeptide(L)'
;MLFRVSNLHHAAPFSDEFVDEKAVEVLCKHMVENVQTQDGVPDWLLGHYALIRYEDVAMAPVAMTERLYNFIGTEGDDAVFDWLEKNTNAKKPSKNVFSRRRNSRDTVDAWRPKLRLSAVLKIQNICRDALKMFGYRTVQGGAELTNLSLSLVGDMEGNLVQIS
;
A
#
# COMPACT_ATOMS: atom_id res chain seq x y z
N MET A 1 -11.78 16.30 -40.52
CA MET A 1 -12.40 15.92 -39.23
C MET A 1 -11.39 16.23 -38.14
N LEU A 2 -11.59 17.31 -37.37
CA LEU A 2 -10.66 17.75 -36.34
C LEU A 2 -10.95 16.97 -35.05
N PHE A 3 -10.01 16.16 -34.59
CA PHE A 3 -10.05 15.60 -33.23
C PHE A 3 -9.65 16.71 -32.26
N ARG A 4 -10.63 17.22 -31.52
CA ARG A 4 -10.40 18.11 -30.38
C ARG A 4 -9.81 17.25 -29.26
N VAL A 5 -8.50 17.32 -29.04
CA VAL A 5 -7.88 16.79 -27.82
C VAL A 5 -8.14 17.81 -26.72
N SER A 6 -9.23 17.61 -25.99
CA SER A 6 -9.47 18.32 -24.74
C SER A 6 -8.56 17.72 -23.68
N ASN A 7 -7.56 18.50 -23.23
CA ASN A 7 -6.84 18.25 -21.98
C ASN A 7 -7.85 18.27 -20.82
N LEU A 8 -8.43 17.12 -20.48
CA LEU A 8 -9.16 16.89 -19.24
C LEU A 8 -8.15 16.58 -18.13
N HIS A 9 -7.52 17.62 -17.60
CA HIS A 9 -6.90 17.52 -16.29
C HIS A 9 -8.02 17.42 -15.25
N HIS A 10 -8.06 16.26 -14.58
CA HIS A 10 -9.07 15.72 -13.63
C HIS A 10 -10.19 14.93 -14.30
N ALA A 11 -9.88 13.69 -14.71
CA ALA A 11 -10.88 12.64 -14.76
C ALA A 11 -11.56 12.60 -13.39
N ALA A 12 -12.89 12.80 -13.36
CA ALA A 12 -13.65 12.80 -12.12
C ALA A 12 -13.33 11.53 -11.30
N PRO A 13 -13.38 11.59 -9.95
CA PRO A 13 -13.02 10.43 -9.15
C PRO A 13 -13.90 9.23 -9.53
N PHE A 14 -13.29 8.04 -9.61
CA PHE A 14 -13.96 6.79 -9.96
C PHE A 14 -15.09 6.51 -8.96
N SER A 15 -16.31 6.33 -9.45
CA SER A 15 -17.49 6.00 -8.67
C SER A 15 -17.64 4.48 -8.47
N ASP A 16 -18.60 4.11 -7.64
CA ASP A 16 -18.98 2.73 -7.32
C ASP A 16 -19.50 1.91 -8.52
N GLU A 17 -19.90 2.58 -9.60
CA GLU A 17 -20.29 1.95 -10.87
C GLU A 17 -19.09 1.29 -11.58
N PHE A 18 -17.87 1.79 -11.36
CA PHE A 18 -16.64 1.25 -11.96
C PHE A 18 -15.98 0.15 -11.09
N VAL A 19 -16.62 -0.22 -9.99
CA VAL A 19 -16.11 -1.28 -9.10
C VAL A 19 -16.57 -2.62 -9.63
N ASP A 20 -15.64 -3.42 -10.14
CA ASP A 20 -15.88 -4.84 -10.41
C ASP A 20 -15.89 -5.61 -9.07
N GLU A 21 -17.08 -5.79 -8.53
CA GLU A 21 -17.28 -6.39 -7.20
C GLU A 21 -16.69 -7.80 -7.12
N LYS A 22 -16.80 -8.59 -8.20
CA LYS A 22 -16.27 -9.95 -8.25
C LYS A 22 -14.74 -9.95 -8.26
N ALA A 23 -14.13 -9.06 -9.03
CA ALA A 23 -12.67 -8.93 -9.03
C ALA A 23 -12.15 -8.47 -7.66
N VAL A 24 -12.84 -7.53 -7.02
CA VAL A 24 -12.50 -7.04 -5.67
C VAL A 24 -12.66 -8.15 -4.63
N GLU A 25 -13.76 -8.90 -4.67
CA GLU A 25 -14.00 -10.03 -3.77
C GLU A 25 -12.91 -11.10 -3.89
N VAL A 26 -12.60 -11.53 -5.13
CA VAL A 26 -11.54 -12.52 -5.38
C VAL A 26 -10.19 -12.03 -4.88
N LEU A 27 -9.85 -10.76 -5.13
CA LEU A 27 -8.60 -10.17 -4.66
C LEU A 27 -8.51 -10.20 -3.12
N CYS A 28 -9.53 -9.68 -2.44
CA CYS A 28 -9.51 -9.58 -0.97
C CYS A 28 -9.55 -10.96 -0.30
N LYS A 29 -10.25 -11.91 -0.90
CA LYS A 29 -10.21 -13.31 -0.49
C LYS A 29 -8.81 -13.90 -0.61
N HIS A 30 -8.16 -13.73 -1.77
CA HIS A 30 -6.78 -14.21 -1.95
C HIS A 30 -5.79 -13.54 -1.01
N MET A 31 -5.98 -12.27 -0.67
CA MET A 31 -5.13 -11.60 0.32
C MET A 31 -5.22 -12.34 1.67
N VAL A 32 -6.42 -12.65 2.15
CA VAL A 32 -6.64 -13.38 3.41
C VAL A 32 -6.14 -14.82 3.34
N GLU A 33 -6.40 -15.54 2.24
CA GLU A 33 -6.04 -16.96 2.12
C GLU A 33 -4.53 -17.20 2.00
N ASN A 34 -3.78 -16.22 1.49
CA ASN A 34 -2.33 -16.36 1.26
C ASN A 34 -1.46 -16.01 2.49
N VAL A 35 -2.04 -15.51 3.58
CA VAL A 35 -1.24 -15.18 4.78
C VAL A 35 -0.83 -16.45 5.53
N GLN A 36 0.28 -16.33 6.25
CA GLN A 36 0.69 -17.31 7.25
C GLN A 36 0.48 -16.72 8.64
N THR A 37 -0.03 -17.55 9.55
CA THR A 37 -0.16 -17.20 10.97
C THR A 37 0.87 -17.96 11.80
N GLN A 38 1.25 -17.40 12.95
CA GLN A 38 2.23 -18.00 13.85
C GLN A 38 1.86 -19.43 14.28
N ASP A 39 0.57 -19.70 14.46
CA ASP A 39 0.06 -21.02 14.85
C ASP A 39 -0.08 -22.00 13.67
N GLY A 40 -0.10 -21.49 12.43
CA GLY A 40 -0.44 -22.26 11.22
C GLY A 40 0.71 -22.40 10.23
N VAL A 41 1.84 -21.73 10.45
CA VAL A 41 2.98 -21.76 9.53
C VAL A 41 3.65 -23.15 9.59
N PRO A 42 3.82 -23.84 8.44
CA PRO A 42 4.54 -25.11 8.40
C PRO A 42 6.02 -24.95 8.76
N ASP A 43 6.62 -25.97 9.38
CA ASP A 43 8.03 -25.96 9.80
C ASP A 43 9.01 -25.57 8.68
N TRP A 44 8.75 -26.02 7.45
CA TRP A 44 9.61 -25.72 6.30
C TRP A 44 9.52 -24.26 5.82
N LEU A 45 8.47 -23.54 6.21
CA LEU A 45 8.22 -22.15 5.82
C LEU A 45 8.61 -21.16 6.93
N LEU A 46 8.72 -21.65 8.17
CA LEU A 46 9.16 -20.86 9.31
C LEU A 46 10.55 -20.26 9.06
N GLY A 47 10.69 -18.94 9.24
CA GLY A 47 11.93 -18.21 8.93
C GLY A 47 12.23 -18.03 7.44
N HIS A 48 11.41 -18.59 6.54
CA HIS A 48 11.53 -18.45 5.09
C HIS A 48 10.37 -17.67 4.46
N TYR A 49 9.37 -17.31 5.26
CA TYR A 49 8.27 -16.44 4.88
C TYR A 49 8.20 -15.22 5.81
N ALA A 50 7.95 -14.07 5.22
CA ALA A 50 7.58 -12.86 5.95
C ALA A 50 6.56 -12.06 5.13
N LEU A 51 5.45 -11.69 5.76
CA LEU A 51 4.48 -10.75 5.21
C LEU A 51 5.07 -9.34 5.29
N ILE A 52 5.05 -8.65 4.15
CA ILE A 52 5.50 -7.26 4.04
C ILE A 52 4.38 -6.45 3.38
N ARG A 53 3.98 -5.38 4.05
CA ARG A 53 3.00 -4.42 3.54
C ARG A 53 3.72 -3.24 2.90
N TYR A 54 3.24 -2.83 1.72
CA TYR A 54 3.87 -1.79 0.90
C TYR A 54 4.02 -0.47 1.66
N GLU A 55 3.01 -0.09 2.43
CA GLU A 55 2.94 1.15 3.17
C GLU A 55 4.05 1.26 4.22
N ASP A 56 4.39 0.16 4.89
CA ASP A 56 5.46 0.15 5.90
C ASP A 56 6.83 0.40 5.24
N VAL A 57 7.05 -0.22 4.07
CA VAL A 57 8.26 0.02 3.25
C VAL A 57 8.30 1.45 2.72
N ALA A 58 7.17 1.97 2.26
CA ALA A 58 7.08 3.33 1.72
C ALA A 58 7.29 4.40 2.81
N MET A 59 6.86 4.12 4.04
CA MET A 59 6.96 5.05 5.18
C MET A 59 8.31 5.01 5.89
N ALA A 60 8.98 3.85 5.89
CA ALA A 60 10.27 3.66 6.55
C ALA A 60 11.24 2.82 5.69
N PRO A 61 11.64 3.31 4.50
CA PRO A 61 12.38 2.51 3.52
C PRO A 61 13.71 1.97 4.07
N VAL A 62 14.49 2.79 4.78
CA VAL A 62 15.78 2.38 5.36
C VAL A 62 15.59 1.28 6.40
N ALA A 63 14.74 1.51 7.40
CA ALA A 63 14.48 0.55 8.48
C ALA A 63 13.88 -0.76 7.96
N MET A 64 12.97 -0.70 6.97
CA MET A 64 12.41 -1.90 6.36
C MET A 64 13.44 -2.66 5.50
N THR A 65 14.37 -1.96 4.86
CA THR A 65 15.48 -2.59 4.14
C THR A 65 16.45 -3.28 5.11
N GLU A 66 16.76 -2.68 6.27
CA GLU A 66 17.56 -3.35 7.31
C GLU A 66 16.90 -4.64 7.80
N ARG A 67 15.59 -4.61 8.11
CA ARG A 67 14.83 -5.81 8.48
C ARG A 67 14.83 -6.87 7.39
N LEU A 68 14.71 -6.45 6.13
CA LEU A 68 14.84 -7.35 4.97
C LEU A 68 16.18 -8.04 4.93
N TYR A 69 17.29 -7.30 5.02
CA TYR A 69 18.64 -7.85 5.04
C TYR A 69 18.84 -8.85 6.19
N ASN A 70 18.38 -8.49 7.40
CA ASN A 70 18.43 -9.37 8.56
C ASN A 70 17.63 -10.67 8.33
N PHE A 71 16.43 -10.57 7.75
CA PHE A 71 15.58 -11.72 7.45
C PHE A 71 16.23 -12.68 6.45
N ILE A 72 16.89 -12.18 5.41
CA ILE A 72 17.59 -13.03 4.42
C ILE A 72 19.01 -13.44 4.88
N GLY A 73 19.44 -13.00 6.05
CA GLY A 73 20.72 -13.38 6.64
C GLY A 73 21.94 -12.79 5.92
N THR A 74 21.82 -11.61 5.30
CA THR A 74 22.98 -10.91 4.70
C THR A 74 23.19 -9.56 5.34
N GLU A 75 24.46 -9.13 5.37
CA GLU A 75 24.79 -7.76 5.71
C GLU A 75 24.26 -6.82 4.62
N GLY A 76 23.75 -5.66 5.03
CA GLY A 76 23.29 -4.65 4.10
C GLY A 76 24.47 -3.93 3.45
N ASP A 77 24.30 -3.56 2.18
CA ASP A 77 25.31 -2.82 1.41
C ASP A 77 25.08 -1.31 1.54
N ASP A 78 26.10 -0.57 1.98
CA ASP A 78 26.08 0.88 2.09
C ASP A 78 25.58 1.55 0.81
N ALA A 79 25.95 1.02 -0.37
CA ALA A 79 25.52 1.57 -1.66
C ALA A 79 23.99 1.51 -1.84
N VAL A 80 23.32 0.51 -1.27
CA VAL A 80 21.87 0.36 -1.31
C VAL A 80 21.20 1.39 -0.39
N PHE A 81 21.70 1.56 0.83
CA PHE A 81 21.16 2.56 1.76
C PHE A 81 21.36 3.98 1.25
N ASP A 82 22.53 4.28 0.70
CA ASP A 82 22.84 5.53 0.01
C ASP A 82 21.87 5.80 -1.15
N TRP A 83 21.58 4.76 -1.94
CA TRP A 83 20.64 4.87 -3.04
C TRP A 83 19.21 5.11 -2.55
N LEU A 84 18.78 4.42 -1.50
CA LEU A 84 17.47 4.61 -0.89
C LEU A 84 17.29 6.05 -0.42
N GLU A 85 18.22 6.57 0.39
CA GLU A 85 18.13 7.94 0.89
C GLU A 85 18.03 8.97 -0.24
N LYS A 86 18.80 8.77 -1.33
CA LYS A 86 18.80 9.66 -2.49
C LYS A 86 17.51 9.60 -3.32
N ASN A 87 16.76 8.49 -3.31
CA ASN A 87 15.67 8.25 -4.25
C ASN A 87 14.27 8.15 -3.61
N THR A 88 14.14 7.74 -2.34
CA THR A 88 12.84 7.52 -1.67
C THR A 88 12.47 8.63 -0.68
N ASN A 89 13.45 9.41 -0.20
CA ASN A 89 13.28 10.54 0.73
C ASN A 89 13.36 11.91 0.03
N ALA A 90 12.92 12.02 -1.22
CA ALA A 90 13.02 13.29 -1.94
C ALA A 90 12.10 14.37 -1.32
N LYS A 91 12.68 15.33 -0.58
CA LYS A 91 11.98 16.52 -0.03
C LYS A 91 11.23 17.35 -1.10
N LYS A 92 11.59 17.18 -2.37
CA LYS A 92 10.85 17.70 -3.53
C LYS A 92 10.79 16.58 -4.59
N PRO A 93 9.61 16.00 -4.87
CA PRO A 93 9.48 15.04 -5.96
C PRO A 93 9.85 15.76 -7.27
N SER A 94 10.67 15.11 -8.09
CA SER A 94 11.02 15.68 -9.39
C SER A 94 9.77 15.76 -10.27
N LYS A 95 9.61 16.87 -11.00
CA LYS A 95 8.52 17.04 -11.99
C LYS A 95 8.68 16.14 -13.23
N ASN A 96 9.82 15.48 -13.41
CA ASN A 96 10.03 14.50 -14.48
C ASN A 96 9.37 13.16 -14.13
N VAL A 97 8.47 12.69 -14.98
CA VAL A 97 7.75 11.41 -14.86
C VAL A 97 8.71 10.21 -14.79
N PHE A 98 9.87 10.32 -15.44
CA PHE A 98 10.92 9.28 -15.46
C PHE A 98 11.90 9.37 -14.29
N SER A 99 11.72 10.32 -13.38
CA SER A 99 12.62 10.44 -12.23
C SER A 99 12.40 9.32 -11.22
N ARG A 100 13.53 8.79 -10.75
CA ARG A 100 13.62 7.84 -9.64
C ARG A 100 13.52 8.52 -8.28
N ARG A 101 13.73 9.85 -8.20
CA ARG A 101 13.50 10.66 -6.98
C ARG A 101 12.01 10.88 -6.76
N ARG A 102 11.45 10.20 -5.77
CA ARG A 102 10.06 10.32 -5.31
C ARG A 102 10.03 10.45 -3.79
N ASN A 103 8.93 10.96 -3.26
CA ASN A 103 8.59 10.78 -1.86
C ASN A 103 7.65 9.58 -1.80
N SER A 104 8.14 8.44 -1.33
CA SER A 104 7.35 7.19 -1.26
C SER A 104 6.12 7.34 -0.36
N ARG A 105 6.13 8.31 0.56
CA ARG A 105 4.97 8.63 1.40
C ARG A 105 3.83 9.25 0.60
N ASP A 106 4.15 10.04 -0.43
CA ASP A 106 3.14 10.71 -1.26
C ASP A 106 2.35 9.72 -2.14
N THR A 107 2.87 8.50 -2.34
CA THR A 107 2.21 7.47 -3.17
C THR A 107 1.26 6.59 -2.38
N VAL A 108 1.40 6.48 -1.05
CA VAL A 108 0.54 5.67 -0.17
C VAL A 108 -0.91 6.14 -0.25
N ASP A 109 -1.14 7.44 -0.10
CA ASP A 109 -2.49 8.01 -0.09
C ASP A 109 -2.95 8.55 -1.45
N ALA A 110 -2.17 8.34 -2.52
CA ALA A 110 -2.45 8.90 -3.85
C ALA A 110 -3.74 8.37 -4.50
N TRP A 111 -4.32 7.29 -3.97
CA TRP A 111 -5.60 6.74 -4.43
C TRP A 111 -6.80 7.52 -3.87
N ARG A 112 -6.67 8.15 -2.70
CA ARG A 112 -7.78 8.80 -1.96
C ARG A 112 -8.50 9.88 -2.78
N PRO A 113 -7.83 10.81 -3.48
CA PRO A 113 -8.52 11.80 -4.31
C PRO A 113 -9.04 11.23 -5.64
N LYS A 114 -8.66 10.01 -6.01
CA LYS A 114 -9.06 9.37 -7.28
C LYS A 114 -10.34 8.58 -7.17
N LEU A 115 -10.83 8.27 -5.96
CA LEU A 115 -12.05 7.51 -5.73
C LEU A 115 -13.14 8.39 -5.10
N ARG A 116 -14.40 8.19 -5.48
CA ARG A 116 -15.54 8.75 -4.75
C ARG A 116 -15.77 7.94 -3.48
N LEU A 117 -16.35 8.60 -2.47
CA LEU A 117 -16.74 7.94 -1.22
C LEU A 117 -17.60 6.69 -1.46
N SER A 118 -18.52 6.71 -2.44
CA SER A 118 -19.35 5.55 -2.76
C SER A 118 -18.54 4.32 -3.18
N ALA A 119 -17.51 4.50 -4.02
CA ALA A 119 -16.61 3.42 -4.43
C ALA A 119 -15.84 2.86 -3.23
N VAL A 120 -15.32 3.77 -2.37
CA VAL A 120 -14.56 3.38 -1.19
C VAL A 120 -15.44 2.59 -0.21
N LEU A 121 -16.64 3.06 0.08
CA LEU A 121 -17.57 2.37 0.97
C LEU A 121 -17.96 0.99 0.42
N LYS A 122 -18.16 0.87 -0.90
CA LYS A 122 -18.44 -0.42 -1.54
C LYS A 122 -17.27 -1.40 -1.39
N ILE A 123 -16.04 -0.97 -1.72
CA ILE A 123 -14.83 -1.79 -1.56
C ILE A 123 -14.61 -2.18 -0.10
N GLN A 124 -14.76 -1.25 0.84
CA GLN A 124 -14.63 -1.54 2.28
C GLN A 124 -15.64 -2.57 2.77
N ASN A 125 -16.85 -2.56 2.21
CA ASN A 125 -17.86 -3.54 2.57
C ASN A 125 -17.51 -4.94 2.06
N ILE A 126 -17.01 -5.04 0.82
CA ILE A 126 -16.57 -6.32 0.22
C ILE A 126 -15.32 -6.86 0.94
N CYS A 127 -14.34 -6.01 1.20
CA CYS A 127 -13.01 -6.39 1.70
C CYS A 127 -12.86 -6.27 3.22
N ARG A 128 -13.95 -6.29 3.98
CA ARG A 128 -13.95 -5.97 5.42
C ARG A 128 -12.92 -6.78 6.21
N ASP A 129 -12.89 -8.10 5.98
CA ASP A 129 -12.01 -9.00 6.72
C ASP A 129 -10.55 -8.79 6.35
N ALA A 130 -10.25 -8.65 5.05
CA ALA A 130 -8.91 -8.32 4.57
C ALA A 130 -8.43 -6.99 5.17
N LEU A 131 -9.25 -5.94 5.08
CA LEU A 131 -8.87 -4.62 5.61
C LEU A 131 -8.54 -4.67 7.10
N LYS A 132 -9.36 -5.36 7.88
CA LYS A 132 -9.12 -5.56 9.31
C LYS A 132 -7.83 -6.34 9.57
N MET A 133 -7.65 -7.48 8.91
CA MET A 133 -6.48 -8.35 9.08
C MET A 133 -5.16 -7.62 8.80
N PHE A 134 -5.12 -6.82 7.74
CA PHE A 134 -3.95 -6.03 7.34
C PHE A 134 -3.89 -4.64 7.97
N GLY A 135 -4.71 -4.35 8.98
CA GLY A 135 -4.63 -3.10 9.75
C GLY A 135 -5.04 -1.83 8.99
N TYR A 136 -5.80 -1.95 7.90
CA TYR A 136 -6.32 -0.80 7.16
C TYR A 136 -7.58 -0.24 7.83
N ARG A 137 -7.54 1.05 8.17
CA ARG A 137 -8.66 1.77 8.81
C ARG A 137 -9.68 2.17 7.75
N THR A 138 -10.95 1.97 8.06
CA THR A 138 -12.05 2.36 7.17
C THR A 138 -12.36 3.84 7.31
N VAL A 139 -12.80 4.45 6.21
CA VAL A 139 -13.38 5.79 6.18
C VAL A 139 -14.90 5.69 6.14
N GLN A 140 -15.58 6.59 6.85
CA GLN A 140 -17.04 6.68 6.90
C GLN A 140 -17.56 7.89 6.12
N GLY A 141 -16.71 8.88 5.88
CA GLY A 141 -17.11 10.15 5.26
C GLY A 141 -16.09 10.73 4.29
N GLY A 142 -16.55 11.66 3.45
CA GLY A 142 -15.71 12.36 2.48
C GLY A 142 -14.61 13.21 3.14
N ALA A 143 -14.88 13.77 4.33
CA ALA A 143 -13.91 14.52 5.10
C ALA A 143 -12.75 13.63 5.58
N GLU A 144 -13.05 12.42 6.05
CA GLU A 144 -12.01 11.45 6.42
C GLU A 144 -11.23 11.03 5.18
N LEU A 145 -11.90 10.66 4.09
CA LEU A 145 -11.28 10.24 2.82
C LEU A 145 -10.30 11.29 2.26
N THR A 146 -10.63 12.58 2.35
CA THR A 146 -9.82 13.66 1.79
C THR A 146 -8.76 14.22 2.75
N ASN A 147 -8.84 13.88 4.03
CA ASN A 147 -7.85 14.30 5.02
C ASN A 147 -6.59 13.42 4.94
N LEU A 148 -5.60 13.87 4.17
CA LEU A 148 -4.31 13.16 4.00
C LEU A 148 -3.42 13.20 5.26
N SER A 149 -3.75 14.02 6.26
CA SER A 149 -3.07 13.98 7.55
C SER A 149 -3.58 12.85 8.45
N LEU A 150 -4.74 12.26 8.11
CA LEU A 150 -5.29 11.10 8.79
C LEU A 150 -4.68 9.83 8.19
N SER A 151 -3.88 9.12 8.99
CA SER A 151 -3.38 7.78 8.61
C SER A 151 -4.53 6.77 8.56
N LEU A 152 -4.69 6.13 7.40
CA LEU A 152 -5.53 4.95 7.22
C LEU A 152 -4.79 3.62 7.45
N VAL A 153 -3.53 3.70 7.85
CA VAL A 153 -2.69 2.53 8.13
C VAL A 153 -2.52 2.42 9.64
N GLY A 154 -2.88 1.26 10.19
CA GLY A 154 -2.66 0.85 11.57
C GLY A 154 -1.87 -0.45 11.64
N ASP A 155 -1.90 -1.08 12.82
CA ASP A 155 -1.20 -2.34 13.06
C ASP A 155 -1.97 -3.51 12.45
N MET A 156 -1.25 -4.42 11.80
CA MET A 156 -1.81 -5.68 11.31
C MET A 156 -2.12 -6.62 12.49
N GLU A 157 -2.93 -7.65 12.28
CA GLU A 157 -3.18 -8.66 13.32
C GLU A 157 -1.86 -9.31 13.80
N GLY A 158 -1.72 -9.42 15.13
CA GLY A 158 -0.44 -9.78 15.77
C GLY A 158 -0.01 -11.24 15.58
N ASN A 159 -0.93 -12.11 15.16
CA ASN A 159 -0.64 -13.52 14.87
C ASN A 159 -0.15 -13.72 13.43
N LEU A 160 -0.07 -12.70 12.59
CA LEU A 160 0.48 -12.82 11.24
C LEU A 160 2.00 -12.99 11.29
N VAL A 161 2.56 -13.82 10.41
CA VAL A 161 4.01 -13.96 10.25
C VAL A 161 4.55 -12.74 9.49
N GLN A 162 4.90 -11.71 10.25
CA GLN A 162 5.44 -10.44 9.73
C GLN A 162 6.97 -10.48 9.70
N ILE A 163 7.56 -9.55 8.95
CA ILE A 163 9.00 -9.32 9.00
C ILE A 163 9.39 -8.66 10.32
N SER A 164 10.24 -9.33 11.09
CA SER A 164 10.85 -8.85 12.34
C SER A 164 12.09 -8.01 12.09
#